data_AF-A0A1H0MZW7-F1
#
_entry.id   AF-A0A1H0MZW7-F1
#
_cell.length_a   1.000
_cell.length_b   1.000
_cell.length_c   1.000
_cell.angle_alpha   90.00
_cell.angle_beta   90.00
_cell.angle_gamma   90.00
#
_symmetry.space_group_name_H-M   'P 1'
#
loop_
_entity.id
_entity.type
_entity.pdbx_description
1 polymer ?
#
loop_
_entity_poly.entity_id
_entity_poly.type
_entity_poly.pdbx_seq_one_letter_code
_entity_poly.pdbx_strand_id
1 'polypeptide(L)'
;MQEYDNVNHPEHYQNPGGVETIDMIENVLGLEGFLAYCWGNAIKYICRWKKKGGVESLNKAVWYIQRIEKTEAAIIKQKQERGAEH
;
A
#
# COMPACT_ATOMS: atom_id res chain seq x y z
N MET A 1 6.49 19.30 -25.74
CA MET A 1 5.31 18.46 -25.42
C MET A 1 5.80 17.45 -24.40
N GLN A 2 5.45 17.62 -23.12
CA GLN A 2 5.85 16.68 -22.07
C GLN A 2 4.83 15.53 -22.08
N GLU A 3 5.31 14.29 -22.20
CA GLU A 3 4.48 13.09 -22.13
C GLU A 3 3.91 12.92 -20.72
N TYR A 4 2.60 12.65 -20.66
CA TYR A 4 1.84 12.54 -19.42
C TYR A 4 1.87 11.09 -18.91
N ASP A 5 2.51 10.87 -17.76
CA ASP A 5 2.65 9.56 -17.13
C ASP A 5 1.46 9.25 -16.20
N ASN A 6 0.41 8.68 -16.80
CA ASN A 6 -0.78 8.18 -16.11
C ASN A 6 -0.51 6.98 -15.17
N VAL A 7 0.69 6.40 -15.20
CA VAL A 7 1.04 5.22 -14.39
C VAL A 7 1.50 5.66 -13.02
N ASN A 8 2.22 6.78 -12.94
CA ASN A 8 2.71 7.34 -11.67
C ASN A 8 1.83 8.47 -11.12
N HIS A 9 1.04 9.16 -11.95
CA HIS A 9 0.24 10.33 -11.54
C HIS A 9 -1.14 10.42 -12.22
N PRO A 10 -2.12 9.55 -11.89
CA PRO A 10 -3.50 9.74 -12.34
C PRO A 10 -4.14 10.99 -11.69
N GLU A 11 -4.77 11.84 -12.51
CA GLU A 11 -5.31 13.19 -12.19
C GLU A 11 -6.43 13.22 -11.12
N HIS A 12 -6.80 12.09 -10.52
CA HIS A 12 -8.01 11.96 -9.72
C HIS A 12 -7.80 11.60 -8.23
N TYR A 13 -6.58 11.76 -7.69
CA TYR A 13 -6.33 11.51 -6.25
C TYR A 13 -5.46 12.55 -5.53
N GLN A 14 -5.23 13.72 -6.12
CA GLN A 14 -4.52 14.79 -5.43
C GLN A 14 -5.50 15.63 -4.60
N ASN A 15 -5.76 15.19 -3.36
CA ASN A 15 -6.49 16.01 -2.38
C ASN A 15 -5.68 17.28 -2.05
N PRO A 16 -6.33 18.44 -1.84
CA PRO A 16 -5.64 19.66 -1.43
C PRO A 16 -5.00 19.43 -0.05
N GLY A 17 -3.67 19.26 -0.02
CA GLY A 17 -2.91 18.92 1.19
C GLY A 17 -1.79 17.90 1.01
N GLY A 18 -1.68 17.25 -0.16
CA GLY A 18 -0.56 16.33 -0.45
C GLY A 18 -0.62 14.98 0.28
N VAL A 19 -1.77 14.66 0.90
CA VAL A 19 -2.00 13.35 1.53
C VAL A 19 -2.44 12.37 0.45
N GLU A 20 -1.66 11.31 0.24
CA GLU A 20 -1.99 10.27 -0.71
C GLU A 20 -3.20 9.47 -0.21
N THR A 21 -4.02 8.97 -1.12
CA THR A 21 -5.23 8.20 -0.75
C THR A 21 -4.89 6.95 0.08
N ILE A 22 -3.71 6.35 -0.16
CA ILE A 22 -3.24 5.20 0.61
C ILE A 22 -2.99 5.55 2.09
N ASP A 23 -2.53 6.77 2.38
CA ASP A 23 -2.28 7.22 3.75
C ASP A 23 -3.60 7.46 4.49
N MET A 24 -4.62 7.95 3.78
CA MET A 24 -5.98 8.05 4.34
C MET A 24 -6.55 6.67 4.68
N ILE A 25 -6.37 5.69 3.79
CA ILE A 25 -6.81 4.31 4.01
C ILE A 25 -6.09 3.71 5.22
N GLU A 26 -4.78 3.92 5.35
CA GLU A 26 -4.00 3.46 6.52
C GLU A 26 -4.54 4.04 7.83
N ASN A 27 -4.77 5.36 7.87
CA ASN A 27 -5.31 6.03 9.06
C ASN A 27 -6.71 5.52 9.45
N VAL A 28 -7.58 5.26 8.47
CA VAL A 28 -8.96 4.79 8.73
C VAL A 28 -8.98 3.33 9.19
N LEU A 29 -8.12 2.48 8.62
CA LEU A 29 -8.13 1.04 8.91
C LEU A 29 -7.29 0.65 10.13
N GLY A 30 -6.37 1.52 10.58
CA GLY A 30 -5.33 1.14 11.53
C GLY A 30 -4.32 0.14 10.92
N LEU A 31 -3.23 -0.15 11.64
CA LEU A 31 -2.12 -0.94 11.10
C LEU A 31 -2.55 -2.35 10.68
N GLU A 32 -3.31 -3.06 11.51
CA GLU A 32 -3.76 -4.42 11.25
C GLU A 32 -4.73 -4.48 10.05
N GLY A 33 -5.67 -3.53 9.98
CA GLY A 33 -6.60 -3.43 8.86
C GLY A 33 -5.90 -3.05 7.56
N PHE A 34 -4.95 -2.12 7.62
CA PHE A 34 -4.15 -1.71 6.48
C PHE A 34 -3.24 -2.84 5.97
N LEU A 35 -2.65 -3.62 6.86
CA LEU A 35 -1.87 -4.81 6.51
C LEU A 35 -2.73 -5.82 5.75
N ALA A 36 -3.94 -6.13 6.24
CA ALA A 36 -4.86 -7.03 5.56
C ALA A 36 -5.29 -6.49 4.18
N TYR A 37 -5.54 -5.18 4.08
CA TYR A 37 -5.85 -4.52 2.81
C TYR A 37 -4.69 -4.65 1.80
N CYS A 38 -3.46 -4.38 2.22
CA CYS A 38 -2.29 -4.50 1.36
C CYS A 38 -2.06 -5.95 0.93
N TRP A 39 -2.25 -6.90 1.84
CA TRP A 39 -2.15 -8.33 1.54
C TRP A 39 -3.14 -8.80 0.47
N GLY A 40 -4.42 -8.44 0.62
CA GLY A 40 -5.43 -8.75 -0.40
C GLY A 40 -5.11 -8.14 -1.76
N ASN A 41 -4.58 -6.91 -1.80
CA ASN A 41 -4.17 -6.27 -3.05
C ASN A 41 -2.95 -6.97 -3.69
N ALA A 42 -1.94 -7.35 -2.91
CA ALA A 42 -0.81 -8.11 -3.40
C ALA A 42 -1.26 -9.42 -4.06
N ILE A 43 -2.11 -10.21 -3.37
CA ILE A 43 -2.71 -11.44 -3.92
C ILE A 43 -3.47 -11.14 -5.23
N LYS A 44 -4.33 -10.12 -5.23
CA LYS A 44 -5.10 -9.72 -6.42
C LYS A 44 -4.19 -9.49 -7.63
N TYR A 45 -3.11 -8.74 -7.45
CA TYR A 45 -2.21 -8.40 -8.56
C TYR A 45 -1.34 -9.59 -9.00
N ILE A 46 -0.94 -10.46 -8.06
CA ILE A 46 -0.33 -11.75 -8.37
C ILE A 46 -1.32 -12.58 -9.22
N CYS A 47 -2.54 -12.83 -8.78
CA CYS A 47 -3.49 -13.63 -9.57
C CYS A 47 -3.83 -13.02 -10.95
N ARG A 48 -3.70 -11.70 -11.11
CA ARG A 48 -4.06 -10.97 -12.33
C ARG A 48 -3.00 -11.03 -13.43
N TRP A 49 -1.70 -11.14 -13.13
CA TRP A 49 -0.63 -10.77 -14.07
C TRP A 49 -0.67 -11.52 -15.41
N LYS A 50 -0.93 -12.83 -15.41
CA LYS A 50 -1.00 -13.65 -16.65
C LYS A 50 -2.24 -13.33 -17.49
N LYS A 51 -3.31 -12.82 -16.88
CA LYS A 51 -4.58 -12.51 -17.56
C LYS A 51 -4.67 -11.05 -17.99
N LYS A 52 -4.10 -10.13 -17.21
CA LYS A 52 -4.19 -8.67 -17.43
C LYS A 52 -3.02 -7.94 -16.77
N GLY A 53 -2.44 -6.98 -17.48
CA GLY A 53 -1.45 -6.04 -16.94
C GLY A 53 -0.02 -6.58 -16.83
N GLY A 54 0.24 -7.89 -16.99
CA GLY A 54 1.59 -8.44 -17.10
C GLY A 54 2.52 -7.96 -15.98
N VAL A 55 3.69 -7.44 -16.36
CA VAL A 55 4.72 -6.94 -15.43
C VAL A 55 4.21 -5.79 -14.56
N GLU A 56 3.33 -4.92 -15.05
CA GLU A 56 2.75 -3.83 -14.25
C GLU A 56 1.99 -4.37 -13.03
N SER A 57 1.24 -5.47 -13.19
CA SER A 57 0.59 -6.14 -12.05
C SER A 57 1.63 -6.66 -11.05
N LEU A 58 2.74 -7.23 -11.51
CA LEU A 58 3.81 -7.70 -10.62
C LEU A 58 4.45 -6.54 -9.85
N ASN A 59 4.72 -5.42 -10.52
CA ASN A 59 5.25 -4.21 -9.87
C ASN A 59 4.27 -3.68 -8.81
N LYS A 60 2.96 -3.68 -9.09
CA LYS A 60 1.93 -3.34 -8.11
C LYS A 60 1.92 -4.32 -6.93
N ALA A 61 2.06 -5.62 -7.18
CA ALA A 61 2.16 -6.60 -6.10
C ALA A 61 3.36 -6.33 -5.20
N VAL A 62 4.54 -6.06 -5.77
CA VAL A 62 5.76 -5.70 -5.02
C VAL A 62 5.55 -4.43 -4.20
N TRP A 63 4.91 -3.41 -4.77
CA TRP A 63 4.59 -2.16 -4.08
C TRP A 63 3.71 -2.36 -2.83
N TYR A 64 2.74 -3.28 -2.89
CA TYR A 64 1.92 -3.66 -1.74
C TYR A 64 2.70 -4.52 -0.74
N ILE A 65 3.56 -5.44 -1.20
CA ILE A 65 4.42 -6.25 -0.32
C ILE A 65 5.36 -5.38 0.52
N GLN A 66 5.98 -4.36 -0.07
CA GLN A 66 6.83 -3.41 0.66
C GLN A 66 6.06 -2.66 1.76
N ARG A 67 4.76 -2.41 1.56
CA ARG A 67 3.91 -1.80 2.59
C ARG A 67 3.55 -2.78 3.70
N ILE A 68 3.29 -4.04 3.36
CA ILE A 68 3.09 -5.10 4.35
C ILE A 68 4.32 -5.19 5.26
N GLU A 69 5.52 -5.23 4.68
CA GLU A 69 6.78 -5.27 5.45
C GLU A 69 6.91 -4.09 6.41
N LYS A 70 6.69 -2.86 5.93
CA LYS A 70 6.75 -1.66 6.76
C LYS A 70 5.69 -1.66 7.87
N THR A 71 4.47 -2.06 7.54
CA THR A 71 3.33 -2.08 8.49
C THR A 71 3.54 -3.13 9.57
N GLU A 72 4.01 -4.33 9.21
CA GLU A 72 4.33 -5.40 10.16
C GLU A 72 5.45 -4.97 11.12
N ALA A 73 6.50 -4.32 10.61
CA ALA A 73 7.57 -3.77 11.44
C ALA A 73 7.04 -2.71 12.44
N ALA A 74 6.11 -1.85 12.00
CA ALA A 74 5.47 -0.87 12.87
C ALA A 74 4.60 -1.54 13.95
N ILE A 75 3.83 -2.58 13.60
CA ILE A 75 3.04 -3.37 14.56
C ILE A 75 3.95 -4.00 15.62
N ILE A 76 5.06 -4.63 15.21
CA ILE A 76 6.02 -5.25 16.13
C ILE A 76 6.59 -4.21 17.10
N LYS A 77 6.97 -3.04 16.59
CA LYS A 77 7.49 -1.94 17.41
C LYS A 77 6.46 -1.46 18.44
N GLN A 78 5.22 -1.24 18.04
CA GLN A 78 4.14 -0.85 18.96
C GLN A 78 3.89 -1.89 20.06
N LYS A 79 4.00 -3.18 19.73
CA LYS A 79 3.86 -4.27 20.72
C LYS A 79 5.01 -4.28 21.73
N GLN A 80 6.24 -4.03 21.28
CA GLN A 80 7.42 -3.95 22.15
C GLN A 80 7.33 -2.77 23.12
N GLU A 81 6.91 -1.60 22.62
CA GLU A 81 6.74 -0.40 23.45
C GLU A 81 5.68 -0.61 24.53
N ARG A 82 4.52 -1.18 24.18
CA ARG A 82 3.46 -1.51 25.15
C ARG A 82 3.87 -2.57 26.18
N GLY A 83 4.77 -3.48 25.83
CA GLY A 83 5.29 -4.51 26.73
C GLY A 83 6.37 -4.01 27.68
N ALA A 84 6.98 -2.85 27.42
CA ALA A 84 7.99 -2.23 28.27
C ALA A 84 7.40 -1.33 29.38
N GLU A 85 6.08 -1.09 29.34
CA GLU A 85 5.36 -0.27 30.31
C GLU A 85 4.75 -1.09 31.47
N HIS A 86 5.07 -2.39 31.57
CA HIS A 86 4.63 -3.31 32.64
C HIS A 86 5.82 -4.02 33.26
#